data_AF-A0A940V6I6-F1
#
_entry.id   AF-A0A940V6I6-F1
#
_cell.length_a   1.000
_cell.length_b   1.000
_cell.length_c   1.000
_cell.angle_alpha   90.00
_cell.angle_beta   90.00
_cell.angle_gamma   90.00
#
_symmetry.space_group_name_H-M   'P 1'
#
loop_
_entity.id
_entity.type
_entity.pdbx_description
1 polymer ?
#
loop_
_entity_poly.entity_id
_entity_poly.type
_entity_poly.pdbx_seq_one_letter_code
_entity_poly.pdbx_strand_id
1 'polypeptide(L)' 'YLKKEQGGSLGSSIKWNFTKFLVDQDGKVIHRYAPTDTPESIEKDIEALVNKN' A
#
# COMPACT_ATOMS: atom_id res chain seq x y z
N TYR A 1 9.76 0.66 9.11
CA TYR A 1 9.08 1.96 8.89
C TYR A 1 7.68 1.75 8.32
N LEU A 2 7.51 1.44 7.02
CA LEU A 2 6.20 1.35 6.34
C LEU A 2 5.18 0.38 7.00
N LYS A 3 5.66 -0.75 7.54
CA LYS A 3 4.82 -1.71 8.30
C LYS A 3 4.20 -1.11 9.58
N LYS A 4 4.87 -0.12 10.17
CA LYS A 4 4.44 0.57 11.39
C LYS A 4 3.40 1.65 11.06
N GLU A 5 3.59 2.35 9.94
CA GLU A 5 2.67 3.37 9.42
C GLU A 5 1.31 2.79 9.03
N GLN A 6 1.27 1.57 8.47
CA GLN A 6 0.06 0.84 8.09
C GLN A 6 0.05 -0.58 8.71
N GLY A 7 0.15 -0.65 10.04
CA GLY A 7 0.10 -1.89 10.80
C GLY A 7 -1.34 -2.37 11.00
N GLY A 8 -1.76 -3.42 10.30
CA GLY A 8 -3.09 -4.02 10.49
C GLY A 8 -3.29 -4.61 11.89
N SER A 9 -4.55 -4.76 12.30
CA SER A 9 -4.96 -5.23 13.65
C SER A 9 -4.57 -6.67 14.01
N LEU A 10 -3.95 -7.43 13.09
CA LEU A 10 -3.55 -8.83 13.26
C LEU A 10 -2.03 -9.02 13.13
N GLY A 11 -1.28 -8.13 13.78
CA GLY A 11 0.17 -8.24 13.91
C GLY A 11 0.95 -7.61 12.76
N SER A 12 2.08 -7.00 13.11
CA SER A 12 3.04 -6.36 12.20
C SER A 12 3.89 -7.36 11.39
N SER A 13 3.57 -8.66 11.47
CA SER A 13 4.30 -9.71 10.75
C SER A 13 3.99 -9.65 9.25
N ILE A 14 5.00 -9.34 8.44
CA ILE A 14 4.95 -9.69 7.01
C ILE A 14 5.12 -11.20 6.96
N LYS A 15 4.01 -11.92 6.83
CA LYS A 15 4.01 -13.39 6.77
C LYS A 15 4.63 -13.93 5.48
N TRP A 16 4.68 -13.13 4.43
CA TRP A 16 5.06 -13.57 3.09
C TRP A 16 5.68 -12.43 2.27
N ASN A 17 6.60 -12.75 1.36
CA ASN A 17 7.16 -11.77 0.42
C ASN A 17 6.03 -11.14 -0.43
N PHE A 18 6.27 -9.95 -1.02
CA PHE A 18 5.33 -9.21 -1.89
C PHE A 18 4.19 -8.40 -1.24
N THR A 19 4.31 -7.99 0.03
CA THR A 19 3.47 -6.88 0.56
C THR A 19 3.82 -5.59 -0.17
N LYS A 20 2.82 -4.86 -0.67
CA LYS A 20 3.01 -3.65 -1.47
C LYS A 20 2.51 -2.44 -0.69
N PHE A 21 3.11 -1.27 -0.91
CA PHE A 21 2.71 -0.02 -0.28
C PHE A 21 2.57 1.04 -1.36
N LEU A 22 1.45 1.77 -1.34
CA LEU A 22 1.27 2.96 -2.15
C LEU A 22 1.68 4.17 -1.31
N VAL A 23 2.52 5.01 -1.90
CA VAL A 23 3.12 6.19 -1.29
C VAL A 23 2.84 7.37 -2.21
N ASP A 24 2.38 8.49 -1.65
CA ASP A 24 2.14 9.71 -2.43
C ASP A 24 3.42 10.51 -2.71
N GLN A 25 3.26 11.60 -3.45
CA GLN A 25 4.33 12.53 -3.83
C GLN A 25 5.02 13.21 -2.63
N ASP A 26 4.34 13.30 -1.49
CA ASP A 26 4.86 13.88 -0.25
C ASP A 26 5.59 12.83 0.61
N GLY A 27 5.67 11.58 0.12
CA GLY A 27 6.32 10.47 0.81
C GLY A 27 5.46 9.80 1.88
N LYS A 28 4.16 10.10 1.93
CA LYS A 28 3.23 9.52 2.92
C LYS A 28 2.65 8.20 2.42
N VAL A 29 2.63 7.21 3.30
CA VAL A 29 1.98 5.92 3.02
C VAL A 29 0.47 6.08 3.11
N ILE A 30 -0.20 5.73 2.03
CA ILE A 30 -1.64 5.92 1.86
C ILE A 30 -2.40 4.61 1.80
N HIS A 31 -1.79 3.56 1.25
CA HIS A 31 -2.35 2.21 1.28
C HIS A 31 -1.29 1.13 1.48
N ARG A 32 -1.67 0.02 2.11
CA ARG A 32 -0.93 -1.24 2.17
C ARG A 32 -1.75 -2.36 1.52
N TYR A 33 -1.13 -3.13 0.64
CA TYR A 33 -1.76 -4.27 -0.05
C TYR A 33 -1.13 -5.58 0.39
N ALA A 34 -1.95 -6.61 0.48
CA ALA A 34 -1.53 -7.97 0.74
C ALA A 34 -0.70 -8.54 -0.42
N PRO A 35 0.14 -9.56 -0.16
CA PRO A 35 0.83 -10.31 -1.22
C PRO A 35 -0.10 -10.85 -2.32
N THR A 36 -1.33 -11.22 -1.96
CA THR A 36 -2.35 -11.78 -2.85
C THR A 36 -3.07 -10.75 -3.71
N ASP A 37 -2.93 -9.46 -3.39
CA ASP A 37 -3.56 -8.40 -4.18
C ASP A 37 -2.85 -8.27 -5.52
N THR A 38 -3.64 -8.23 -6.60
CA THR A 38 -3.13 -8.18 -7.97
C THR A 38 -2.83 -6.74 -8.38
N PRO A 39 -1.88 -6.51 -9.31
CA PRO A 39 -1.57 -5.16 -9.79
C PRO A 39 -2.80 -4.40 -10.32
N GLU A 40 -3.70 -5.08 -11.02
CA GLU A 40 -4.90 -4.49 -11.62
C GLU A 40 -5.86 -3.96 -10.54
N SER A 41 -5.90 -4.59 -9.36
CA SER A 41 -6.72 -4.11 -8.24
C SER A 41 -6.19 -2.80 -7.63
N ILE A 42 -4.92 -2.45 -7.88
CA ILE A 42 -4.23 -1.27 -7.35
C ILE A 42 -4.37 -0.07 -8.31
N GLU A 43 -4.66 -0.32 -9.59
CA GLU A 43 -4.68 0.68 -10.65
C GLU A 43 -5.54 1.91 -10.31
N LYS A 44 -6.76 1.69 -9.83
CA LYS A 44 -7.69 2.77 -9.45
C LYS A 44 -7.13 3.70 -8.37
N ASP A 45 -6.40 3.14 -7.41
CA ASP A 45 -5.80 3.93 -6.32
C ASP A 45 -4.62 4.76 -6.84
N ILE A 46 -3.86 4.25 -7.81
CA ILE A 46 -2.78 4.98 -8.48
C ILE A 46 -3.36 6.11 -9.33
N GLU A 47 -4.38 5.84 -10.16
CA GLU A 47 -5.06 6.86 -10.97
C GLU A 47 -5.62 7.98 -10.11
N ALA A 48 -6.22 7.65 -8.96
CA ALA A 48 -6.75 8.64 -8.03
C ALA A 48 -5.67 9.57 -7.44
N LEU A 49 -4.42 9.15 -7.41
CA LEU A 49 -3.29 9.98 -6.95
C LEU A 49 -2.67 10.79 -8.06
N VAL A 50 -2.50 10.20 -9.24
CA VAL A 50 -1.87 10.88 -10.39
C VAL A 50 -2.82 11.93 -10.96
N ASN A 51 -4.12 11.64 -11.02
CA ASN A 51 -5.12 12.58 -11.54
C ASN A 51 -5.57 13.60 -10.49
N LYS A 52 -4.99 13.59 -9.28
CA LYS A 52 -5.11 14.70 -8.33
C LYS A 52 -4.18 15.83 -8.79
N ASN A 53 -4.75 16.70 -9.63
CA ASN A 53 -4.20 17.95 -10.18
C ASN A 53 -3.28 17.81 -11.38
#